data_AF-A0A101WU99-F1
#
_entry.id   AF-A0A101WU99-F1
#
_cell.length_a   1.000
_cell.length_b   1.000
_cell.length_c   1.000
_cell.angle_alpha   90.00
_cell.angle_beta   90.00
_cell.angle_gamma   90.00
#
_symmetry.space_group_name_H-M   'P 1'
#
loop_
_entity.id
_entity.type
_entity.pdbx_description
1 polymer ?
#
loop_
_entity_poly.entity_id
_entity_poly.type
_entity_poly.pdbx_seq_one_letter_code
_entity_poly.pdbx_strand_id
1 'polypeptide(L)'
;MGHLRLREEGVEGAQDEIAVIADDVFQAIGLDKAAAYVKGLLNTIEHPVYDYENIVVLVATSEGVSRREIGRHFWAELRPMWNMPKEGFHQLYDKMPGPKLPFEEAWRWAGGNPRMLGRLHTAGWAAERVVGDVLREKGLTAEFVRRWRRWLEEAVEDPEALWAGDVPEELVRELEARNLVVYNMYDRDPYFWMDQPPPERDPELGIGKNAAWQTPIHREAVRRALREAASS
;
A
#
# COMPACT_ATOMS: atom_id res chain seq x y z
N MET A 1 -21.05 -18.90 15.32
CA MET A 1 -20.81 -18.86 13.86
C MET A 1 -22.02 -18.15 13.25
N GLY A 2 -21.88 -16.86 12.96
CA GLY A 2 -23.01 -16.02 12.54
C GLY A 2 -23.34 -16.29 11.09
N HIS A 3 -24.58 -16.71 10.82
CA HIS A 3 -25.12 -16.81 9.46
C HIS A 3 -25.39 -15.40 8.94
N LEU A 4 -24.64 -14.96 7.91
CA LEU A 4 -25.03 -13.82 7.10
C LEU A 4 -26.17 -14.30 6.18
N ARG A 5 -27.39 -13.83 6.42
CA ARG A 5 -28.50 -13.93 5.48
C ARG A 5 -28.40 -12.76 4.51
N LEU A 6 -28.05 -13.02 3.26
CA LEU A 6 -28.33 -12.10 2.16
C LEU A 6 -29.83 -12.21 1.85
N ARG A 7 -30.51 -11.08 1.74
CA ARG A 7 -31.93 -11.03 1.33
C ARG A 7 -31.99 -11.22 -0.18
N GLU A 8 -32.60 -12.30 -0.63
CA GLU A 8 -33.02 -12.51 -2.01
C GLU A 8 -34.36 -11.79 -2.22
N GLU A 9 -34.37 -10.74 -3.04
CA GLU A 9 -35.56 -10.31 -3.77
C GLU A 9 -35.36 -10.72 -5.23
N GLY A 10 -35.49 -12.02 -5.49
CA GLY A 10 -35.38 -12.61 -6.83
C GLY A 10 -36.75 -12.80 -7.47
N VAL A 11 -36.90 -12.33 -8.71
CA VAL A 11 -38.01 -12.65 -9.62
C VAL A 11 -37.79 -14.08 -10.13
N GLU A 12 -38.81 -14.95 -10.05
CA GLU A 12 -38.74 -16.32 -10.56
C GLU A 12 -38.28 -16.36 -12.04
N GLY A 13 -37.10 -16.93 -12.29
CA GLY A 13 -36.64 -17.33 -13.63
C GLY A 13 -35.32 -16.74 -14.13
N ALA A 14 -34.68 -15.82 -13.40
CA ALA A 14 -33.30 -15.40 -13.69
C ALA A 14 -32.33 -16.14 -12.75
N GLN A 15 -31.26 -16.72 -13.28
CA GLN A 15 -30.14 -17.16 -12.43
C GLN A 15 -29.43 -15.90 -11.93
N ASP A 16 -29.05 -15.86 -10.65
CA ASP A 16 -28.50 -14.65 -10.05
C ASP A 16 -27.08 -14.35 -10.59
N GLU A 17 -26.79 -13.08 -10.84
CA GLU A 17 -25.43 -12.58 -11.06
C GLU A 17 -24.83 -12.13 -9.72
N ILE A 18 -23.66 -12.66 -9.35
CA ILE A 18 -23.06 -12.48 -8.02
C ILE A 18 -21.77 -11.67 -8.12
N ALA A 19 -21.66 -10.62 -7.30
CA ALA A 19 -20.41 -9.90 -7.07
C ALA A 19 -19.98 -10.01 -5.60
N VAL A 20 -18.81 -10.59 -5.36
CA VAL A 20 -18.18 -10.66 -4.03
C VAL A 20 -17.08 -9.62 -3.95
N ILE A 21 -17.21 -8.66 -3.04
CA ILE A 21 -16.20 -7.63 -2.79
C ILE A 21 -15.72 -7.76 -1.35
N ALA A 22 -14.41 -7.92 -1.17
CA ALA A 22 -13.77 -8.01 0.14
C ALA A 22 -12.68 -6.94 0.23
N ASP A 23 -12.75 -6.08 1.25
CA ASP A 23 -11.77 -5.01 1.47
C ASP A 23 -11.07 -5.22 2.83
N ASP A 24 -9.74 -5.29 2.79
CA ASP A 24 -8.82 -5.40 3.94
C ASP A 24 -9.12 -6.55 4.92
N VAL A 25 -9.72 -7.63 4.42
CA VAL A 25 -10.17 -8.78 5.23
C VAL A 25 -9.02 -9.56 5.88
N PHE A 26 -7.80 -9.46 5.34
CA PHE A 26 -6.64 -10.24 5.80
C PHE A 26 -6.17 -9.86 7.21
N GLN A 27 -6.29 -8.59 7.58
CA GLN A 27 -5.98 -8.13 8.93
C GLN A 27 -6.89 -8.79 9.98
N ALA A 28 -8.16 -9.03 9.64
CA ALA A 28 -9.12 -9.65 10.56
C ALA A 28 -8.93 -11.18 10.69
N ILE A 29 -8.54 -11.86 9.62
CA ILE A 29 -8.45 -13.33 9.61
C ILE A 29 -7.04 -13.86 9.93
N GLY A 30 -6.02 -13.00 9.82
CA GLY A 30 -4.60 -13.33 9.91
C GLY A 30 -3.96 -13.45 8.53
N LEU A 31 -2.78 -12.85 8.37
CA LEU A 31 -2.00 -12.85 7.13
C LEU A 31 -1.62 -14.27 6.67
N ASP A 32 -1.39 -15.18 7.61
CA ASP A 32 -1.11 -16.60 7.37
C ASP A 32 -2.30 -17.33 6.72
N LYS A 33 -3.51 -16.77 6.82
CA LYS A 33 -4.73 -17.32 6.23
C LYS A 33 -5.16 -16.63 4.94
N ALA A 34 -4.45 -15.57 4.51
CA ALA A 34 -4.79 -14.84 3.30
C ALA A 34 -4.87 -15.76 2.07
N ALA A 35 -3.86 -16.63 1.88
CA ALA A 35 -3.83 -17.59 0.78
C ALA A 35 -5.01 -18.59 0.82
N ALA A 36 -5.32 -19.12 2.01
CA ALA A 36 -6.43 -20.06 2.19
C ALA A 36 -7.79 -19.39 1.92
N TYR A 37 -7.97 -18.15 2.37
CA TYR A 37 -9.18 -17.38 2.14
C TYR A 37 -9.43 -17.11 0.65
N VAL A 38 -8.41 -16.63 -0.07
CA VAL A 38 -8.59 -16.37 -1.51
C VAL A 38 -8.75 -17.67 -2.29
N LYS A 39 -8.09 -18.77 -1.90
CA LYS A 39 -8.39 -20.10 -2.50
C LYS A 39 -9.83 -20.55 -2.22
N GLY A 40 -10.37 -20.24 -1.05
CA GLY A 40 -11.78 -20.47 -0.73
C GLY A 40 -12.72 -19.71 -1.67
N LEU A 41 -12.44 -18.43 -1.92
CA LEU A 41 -13.21 -17.61 -2.87
C LEU A 41 -13.10 -18.14 -4.30
N LEU A 42 -11.91 -18.55 -4.74
CA LEU A 42 -11.75 -19.20 -6.04
C LEU A 42 -12.59 -20.49 -6.13
N ASN A 43 -12.62 -21.30 -5.07
CA ASN A 43 -13.45 -22.51 -5.07
C ASN A 43 -14.95 -22.18 -5.18
N THR A 44 -15.41 -21.00 -4.73
CA THR A 44 -16.80 -20.58 -4.98
C THR A 44 -17.09 -20.33 -6.46
N ILE A 45 -16.06 -20.06 -7.27
CA ILE A 45 -16.14 -19.90 -8.73
C ILE A 45 -15.99 -21.26 -9.42
N GLU A 46 -14.98 -22.05 -9.05
CA GLU A 46 -14.62 -23.32 -9.71
C GLU A 46 -15.56 -24.48 -9.33
N HIS A 47 -16.10 -24.45 -8.10
CA HIS A 47 -16.88 -25.54 -7.50
C HIS A 47 -18.09 -24.98 -6.71
N PRO A 48 -19.05 -24.36 -7.41
CA PRO A 48 -20.19 -23.71 -6.75
C PRO A 48 -21.09 -24.69 -6.00
N VAL A 49 -21.59 -24.24 -4.84
CA VAL A 49 -22.62 -24.95 -4.06
C VAL A 49 -24.03 -24.56 -4.51
N TYR A 50 -24.18 -23.40 -5.14
CA TYR A 50 -25.44 -22.85 -5.64
C TYR A 50 -25.31 -22.49 -7.12
N ASP A 51 -26.39 -22.60 -7.87
CA ASP A 51 -26.42 -22.20 -9.28
C ASP A 51 -26.53 -20.67 -9.39
N TYR A 52 -25.59 -20.07 -10.12
CA TYR A 52 -25.58 -18.64 -10.48
C TYR A 52 -25.20 -18.50 -11.96
N GLU A 53 -25.61 -17.41 -12.60
CA GLU A 53 -25.30 -17.17 -14.02
C GLU A 53 -23.85 -16.75 -14.20
N ASN A 54 -23.44 -15.74 -13.43
CA ASN A 54 -22.12 -15.13 -13.48
C ASN A 54 -21.64 -14.83 -12.05
N ILE A 55 -20.35 -15.00 -11.80
CA ILE A 55 -19.71 -14.59 -10.54
C ILE A 55 -18.45 -13.79 -10.80
N VAL A 56 -18.26 -12.70 -10.06
CA VAL A 56 -17.01 -11.96 -9.98
C VAL A 56 -16.58 -11.80 -8.53
N VAL A 57 -15.29 -11.98 -8.27
CA VAL A 57 -14.69 -11.80 -6.95
C VAL A 57 -13.59 -10.74 -7.04
N LEU A 58 -13.72 -9.68 -6.25
CA LEU A 58 -12.72 -8.64 -6.10
C LEU A 58 -12.26 -8.58 -4.64
N VAL A 59 -10.95 -8.70 -4.42
CA VAL A 59 -10.35 -8.57 -3.09
C VAL A 59 -9.32 -7.44 -3.10
N ALA A 60 -9.55 -6.44 -2.24
CA ALA A 60 -8.63 -5.33 -2.02
C ALA A 60 -7.85 -5.54 -0.70
N THR A 61 -6.56 -5.24 -0.72
CA THR A 61 -5.69 -5.27 0.46
C THR A 61 -4.69 -4.14 0.43
N SER A 62 -4.36 -3.60 1.60
CA SER A 62 -3.48 -2.46 1.77
C SER A 62 -2.02 -2.84 2.07
N GLU A 63 -1.65 -4.12 2.02
CA GLU A 63 -0.43 -4.64 2.66
C GLU A 63 0.52 -5.40 1.73
N GLY A 64 1.81 -5.07 1.81
CA GLY A 64 2.88 -5.74 1.05
C GLY A 64 3.06 -7.21 1.42
N VAL A 65 2.79 -7.59 2.67
CA VAL A 65 2.90 -8.98 3.15
C VAL A 65 1.86 -9.88 2.48
N SER A 66 0.61 -9.45 2.42
CA SER A 66 -0.48 -10.17 1.72
C SER A 66 -0.16 -10.38 0.24
N ARG A 67 0.42 -9.37 -0.43
CA ARG A 67 0.85 -9.48 -1.83
C ARG A 67 1.86 -10.62 -2.02
N ARG A 68 2.87 -10.72 -1.16
CA ARG A 68 3.89 -11.79 -1.23
C ARG A 68 3.27 -13.17 -0.98
N GLU A 69 2.41 -13.28 0.04
CA GLU A 69 1.80 -14.57 0.40
C GLU A 69 0.81 -15.08 -0.65
N ILE A 70 0.07 -14.19 -1.31
CA ILE A 70 -0.87 -14.56 -2.39
C ILE A 70 -0.13 -14.75 -3.72
N GLY A 71 0.81 -13.86 -4.05
CA GLY A 71 1.46 -13.81 -5.36
C GLY A 71 2.41 -14.96 -5.66
N ARG A 72 2.79 -15.77 -4.67
CA ARG A 72 3.53 -17.02 -4.90
C ARG A 72 2.66 -18.14 -5.51
N HIS A 73 1.36 -17.90 -5.69
CA HIS A 73 0.41 -18.86 -6.22
C HIS A 73 -0.14 -18.42 -7.59
N PHE A 74 -0.42 -19.37 -8.47
CA PHE A 74 -0.91 -19.10 -9.84
C PHE A 74 -2.43 -18.89 -9.97
N TRP A 75 -3.15 -18.92 -8.85
CA TRP A 75 -4.61 -18.97 -8.86
C TRP A 75 -5.28 -17.63 -8.54
N ALA A 76 -4.50 -16.58 -8.30
CA ALA A 76 -4.99 -15.21 -8.13
C ALA A 76 -4.26 -14.25 -9.06
N GLU A 77 -5.01 -13.36 -9.69
CA GLU A 77 -4.46 -12.26 -10.46
C GLU A 77 -4.29 -11.04 -9.55
N LEU A 78 -3.04 -10.60 -9.33
CA LEU A 78 -2.73 -9.43 -8.51
C LEU A 78 -2.50 -8.22 -9.39
N ARG A 79 -3.30 -7.17 -9.17
CA ARG A 79 -3.16 -5.86 -9.83
C ARG A 79 -2.87 -4.79 -8.78
N PRO A 80 -1.60 -4.40 -8.55
CA PRO A 80 -1.27 -3.27 -7.69
C PRO A 80 -1.94 -1.97 -8.16
N MET A 81 -2.33 -1.15 -7.17
CA MET A 81 -2.65 0.27 -7.35
C MET A 81 -1.46 1.09 -6.85
N TRP A 82 -1.14 2.17 -7.56
CA TRP A 82 -0.15 3.14 -7.12
C TRP A 82 -0.82 4.40 -6.53
N ASN A 83 -0.01 5.33 -6.03
CA ASN A 83 -0.46 6.68 -5.70
C ASN A 83 -0.99 7.39 -6.95
N MET A 84 -1.91 8.34 -6.77
CA MET A 84 -2.55 9.04 -7.88
C MET A 84 -1.52 9.78 -8.75
N PRO A 85 -1.69 9.81 -10.09
CA PRO A 85 -0.88 10.67 -10.95
C PRO A 85 -1.07 12.14 -10.60
N LYS A 86 -0.10 12.97 -10.97
CA LYS A 86 -0.02 14.38 -10.56
C LYS A 86 -1.29 15.16 -10.91
N GLU A 87 -1.84 14.93 -12.10
CA GLU A 87 -3.06 15.56 -12.59
C GLU A 87 -4.28 15.15 -11.76
N GLY A 88 -4.45 13.85 -11.50
CA GLY A 88 -5.55 13.33 -10.67
C GLY A 88 -5.45 13.83 -9.22
N PHE A 89 -4.22 13.89 -8.68
CA PHE A 89 -3.98 14.45 -7.36
C PHE A 89 -4.26 15.96 -7.30
N HIS A 90 -3.96 16.73 -8.35
CA HIS A 90 -4.31 18.14 -8.45
C HIS A 90 -5.83 18.36 -8.39
N GLN A 91 -6.59 17.55 -9.13
CA GLN A 91 -8.06 17.61 -9.09
C GLN A 91 -8.61 17.35 -7.69
N LEU A 92 -8.04 16.38 -6.96
CA LEU A 92 -8.41 16.11 -5.57
C LEU A 92 -8.01 17.28 -4.64
N TYR A 93 -6.79 17.77 -4.78
CA TYR A 93 -6.27 18.91 -4.02
C TYR A 93 -7.15 20.16 -4.18
N ASP A 94 -7.64 20.45 -5.38
CA ASP A 94 -8.52 21.59 -5.66
C ASP A 94 -9.84 21.52 -4.87
N LYS A 95 -10.35 20.31 -4.58
CA LYS A 95 -11.56 20.11 -3.79
C LYS A 95 -11.38 20.32 -2.29
N MET A 96 -10.15 20.34 -1.79
CA MET A 96 -9.89 20.58 -0.36
C MET A 96 -10.34 22.00 0.02
N PRO A 97 -10.77 22.27 1.27
CA PRO A 97 -11.01 23.63 1.71
C PRO A 97 -9.68 24.35 2.00
N GLY A 98 -9.69 25.69 1.92
CA GLY A 98 -8.55 26.53 2.28
C GLY A 98 -8.58 27.01 3.74
N PRO A 99 -7.47 27.57 4.27
CA PRO A 99 -6.17 27.78 3.62
C PRO A 99 -5.37 26.47 3.39
N LYS A 100 -4.48 26.44 2.39
CA LYS A 100 -3.68 25.27 1.97
C LYS A 100 -2.22 25.62 1.73
N LEU A 101 -1.33 24.63 1.78
CA LEU A 101 0.01 24.75 1.18
C LEU A 101 -0.10 24.92 -0.34
N PRO A 102 0.87 25.56 -1.00
CA PRO A 102 0.98 25.49 -2.45
C PRO A 102 0.93 24.04 -2.95
N PHE A 103 0.28 23.82 -4.10
CA PHE A 103 0.09 22.49 -4.66
C PHE A 103 1.40 21.69 -4.76
N GLU A 104 2.47 22.30 -5.27
CA GLU A 104 3.78 21.64 -5.43
C GLU A 104 4.37 21.18 -4.08
N GLU A 105 4.10 21.91 -2.99
CA GLU A 105 4.52 21.48 -1.66
C GLU A 105 3.67 20.31 -1.16
N ALA A 106 2.34 20.35 -1.35
CA ALA A 106 1.47 19.24 -1.01
C ALA A 106 1.83 17.97 -1.81
N TRP A 107 2.14 18.13 -3.10
CA TRP A 107 2.63 17.06 -3.97
C TRP A 107 3.94 16.47 -3.46
N ARG A 108 4.94 17.31 -3.15
CA ARG A 108 6.24 16.86 -2.64
C ARG A 108 6.13 16.07 -1.34
N TRP A 109 5.16 16.39 -0.48
CA TRP A 109 4.93 15.65 0.76
C TRP A 109 4.10 14.38 0.58
N ALA A 110 3.00 14.46 -0.17
CA ALA A 110 2.06 13.35 -0.30
C ALA A 110 2.45 12.33 -1.38
N GLY A 111 3.16 12.75 -2.43
CA GLY A 111 3.54 11.92 -3.57
C GLY A 111 2.35 11.27 -4.26
N GLY A 112 1.24 12.00 -4.41
CA GLY A 112 0.00 11.49 -5.00
C GLY A 112 -0.89 10.68 -4.06
N ASN A 113 -0.49 10.46 -2.80
CA ASN A 113 -1.25 9.64 -1.87
C ASN A 113 -2.44 10.41 -1.24
N PRO A 114 -3.71 9.99 -1.47
CA PRO A 114 -4.88 10.70 -0.96
C PRO A 114 -4.95 10.73 0.57
N ARG A 115 -4.53 9.64 1.23
CA ARG A 115 -4.52 9.56 2.70
C ARG A 115 -3.51 10.54 3.30
N MET A 116 -2.33 10.70 2.69
CA MET A 116 -1.35 11.70 3.15
C MET A 116 -1.83 13.12 2.92
N LEU A 117 -2.51 13.41 1.80
CA LEU A 117 -3.14 14.71 1.59
C LEU A 117 -4.17 15.03 2.68
N GLY A 118 -5.03 14.05 3.01
CA GLY A 118 -6.00 14.17 4.10
C GLY A 118 -5.31 14.44 5.46
N ARG A 119 -4.22 13.72 5.76
CA ARG A 119 -3.44 13.95 6.99
C ARG A 119 -2.78 15.33 7.05
N LEU A 120 -2.20 15.80 5.94
CA LEU A 120 -1.67 17.16 5.86
C LEU A 120 -2.77 18.18 6.16
N HIS A 121 -3.93 18.04 5.53
CA HIS A 121 -5.07 18.92 5.80
C HIS A 121 -5.52 18.88 7.27
N THR A 122 -5.73 17.69 7.85
CA THR A 122 -6.13 17.53 9.25
C THR A 122 -5.10 18.10 10.23
N ALA A 123 -3.81 18.03 9.89
CA ALA A 123 -2.73 18.60 10.69
C ALA A 123 -2.57 20.12 10.52
N GLY A 124 -3.49 20.80 9.81
CA GLY A 124 -3.38 22.22 9.49
C GLY A 124 -2.16 22.51 8.60
N TRP A 125 -1.85 21.57 7.72
CA TRP A 125 -0.70 21.57 6.81
C TRP A 125 0.68 21.58 7.47
N ALA A 126 0.76 21.21 8.74
CA ALA A 126 2.03 21.03 9.44
C ALA A 126 2.67 19.68 9.07
N ALA A 127 3.40 19.64 7.95
CA ALA A 127 4.02 18.42 7.43
C ALA A 127 4.89 17.69 8.48
N GLU A 128 5.69 18.43 9.26
CA GLU A 128 6.53 17.86 10.32
C GLU A 128 5.75 17.15 11.43
N ARG A 129 4.48 17.55 11.68
CA ARG A 129 3.60 16.81 12.60
C ARG A 129 3.21 15.46 12.00
N VAL A 130 2.83 15.45 10.73
CA VAL A 130 2.47 14.21 10.01
C VAL A 130 3.67 13.26 9.92
N VAL A 131 4.88 13.79 9.67
CA VAL A 131 6.12 13.00 9.70
C VAL A 131 6.33 12.37 11.08
N GLY A 132 6.12 13.13 12.16
CA GLY A 132 6.21 12.62 13.53
C GLY A 132 5.15 11.55 13.85
N ASP A 133 3.93 11.70 13.32
CA ASP A 133 2.88 10.70 13.48
C ASP A 133 3.22 9.41 12.74
N VAL A 134 3.67 9.50 11.48
CA VAL A 134 4.11 8.34 10.70
C VAL A 134 5.30 7.65 11.38
N LEU A 135 6.28 8.39 11.90
CA LEU A 135 7.40 7.82 12.64
C LEU A 135 6.93 6.92 13.80
N ARG A 136 5.98 7.42 14.60
CA ARG A 136 5.40 6.69 15.73
C ARG A 136 4.56 5.50 15.29
N GLU A 137 3.63 5.70 14.35
CA GLU A 137 2.73 4.66 13.84
C GLU A 137 3.49 3.50 13.20
N LYS A 138 4.63 3.80 12.54
CA LYS A 138 5.47 2.80 11.87
C LYS A 138 6.48 2.13 12.81
N GLY A 139 6.49 2.49 14.10
CA GLY A 139 7.37 1.87 15.08
C GLY A 139 8.86 2.06 14.76
N LEU A 140 9.25 3.24 14.26
CA LEU A 140 10.65 3.60 14.00
C LEU A 140 11.38 3.90 15.32
N THR A 141 11.57 2.88 16.16
CA THR A 141 12.25 3.00 17.45
C THR A 141 13.75 3.27 17.28
N ALA A 142 14.38 3.86 18.29
CA ALA A 142 15.81 4.10 18.29
C ALA A 142 16.63 2.80 18.13
N GLU A 143 16.15 1.69 18.71
CA GLU A 143 16.76 0.36 18.55
C GLU A 143 16.70 -0.12 17.10
N PHE A 144 15.52 -0.08 16.48
CA PHE A 144 15.34 -0.47 15.09
C PHE A 144 16.24 0.33 14.16
N VAL A 145 16.25 1.66 14.32
CA VAL A 145 17.05 2.56 13.48
C VAL A 145 18.53 2.34 13.69
N ARG A 146 19.00 2.14 14.93
CA ARG A 146 20.41 1.84 15.20
C ARG A 146 20.85 0.51 14.59
N ARG A 147 20.01 -0.53 14.70
CA ARG A 147 20.29 -1.86 14.14
C ARG A 147 20.51 -1.81 12.64
N TRP A 148 19.71 -1.01 11.93
CA TRP A 148 19.70 -0.96 10.47
C TRP A 148 20.31 0.33 9.89
N ARG A 149 21.01 1.12 10.71
CA ARG A 149 21.46 2.48 10.39
C ARG A 149 22.07 2.62 9.00
N ARG A 150 23.12 1.84 8.71
CA ARG A 150 23.86 1.90 7.44
C ARG A 150 22.91 1.82 6.23
N TRP A 151 22.03 0.82 6.21
CA TRP A 151 21.11 0.58 5.10
C TRP A 151 20.01 1.64 5.03
N LEU A 152 19.50 2.08 6.18
CA LEU A 152 18.48 3.14 6.21
C LEU A 152 19.05 4.48 5.73
N GLU A 153 20.30 4.80 6.05
CA GLU A 153 21.00 6.01 5.56
C GLU A 153 21.16 5.99 4.04
N GLU A 154 21.51 4.84 3.45
CA GLU A 154 21.57 4.69 1.99
C GLU A 154 20.16 4.76 1.37
N ALA A 155 19.17 4.08 1.95
CA ALA A 155 17.81 4.00 1.41
C ALA A 155 17.01 5.31 1.47
N VAL A 156 17.29 6.20 2.44
CA VAL A 156 16.63 7.53 2.47
C VAL A 156 17.14 8.45 1.36
N GLU A 157 18.34 8.21 0.83
CA GLU A 157 18.86 8.95 -0.31
C GLU A 157 18.42 8.32 -1.63
N ASP A 158 18.45 6.98 -1.73
CA ASP A 158 17.90 6.25 -2.86
C ASP A 158 17.29 4.91 -2.41
N PRO A 159 15.97 4.72 -2.50
CA PRO A 159 15.33 3.46 -2.10
C PRO A 159 15.81 2.26 -2.92
N GLU A 160 16.39 2.47 -4.11
CA GLU A 160 16.98 1.40 -4.91
C GLU A 160 18.13 0.68 -4.18
N ALA A 161 18.77 1.35 -3.20
CA ALA A 161 19.77 0.72 -2.34
C ALA A 161 19.22 -0.51 -1.62
N LEU A 162 17.91 -0.58 -1.34
CA LEU A 162 17.26 -1.75 -0.73
C LEU A 162 17.26 -2.99 -1.62
N TRP A 163 17.41 -2.82 -2.95
CA TRP A 163 17.48 -3.91 -3.92
C TRP A 163 18.92 -4.42 -4.13
N ALA A 164 19.93 -3.76 -3.53
CA ALA A 164 21.31 -4.19 -3.64
C ALA A 164 21.54 -5.56 -2.97
N GLY A 165 22.50 -6.34 -3.49
CA GLY A 165 22.69 -7.74 -3.11
C GLY A 165 23.23 -7.99 -1.70
N ASP A 166 23.70 -6.96 -1.00
CA ASP A 166 24.23 -7.05 0.37
C ASP A 166 23.23 -6.63 1.46
N VAL A 167 22.01 -6.22 1.08
CA VAL A 167 20.95 -5.84 2.03
C VAL A 167 20.38 -7.08 2.74
N PRO A 168 20.34 -7.10 4.08
CA PRO A 168 19.75 -8.19 4.82
C PRO A 168 18.25 -8.37 4.52
N GLU A 169 17.83 -9.59 4.15
CA GLU A 169 16.42 -9.89 3.86
C GLU A 169 15.49 -9.62 5.07
N GLU A 170 16.02 -9.75 6.29
CA GLU A 170 15.30 -9.39 7.53
C GLU A 170 14.88 -7.93 7.53
N LEU A 171 15.75 -7.00 7.12
CA LEU A 171 15.43 -5.58 7.02
C LEU A 171 14.29 -5.34 6.01
N VAL A 172 14.37 -5.93 4.83
CA VAL A 172 13.34 -5.76 3.80
C VAL A 172 11.97 -6.22 4.30
N ARG A 173 11.91 -7.42 4.91
CA ARG A 173 10.68 -7.94 5.52
C ARG A 173 10.16 -7.03 6.61
N GLU A 174 11.05 -6.49 7.44
CA GLU A 174 10.72 -5.56 8.52
C GLU A 174 10.18 -4.22 8.01
N LEU A 175 10.67 -3.71 6.88
CA LEU A 175 10.19 -2.48 6.24
C LEU A 175 8.85 -2.69 5.52
N GLU A 176 8.67 -3.83 4.83
CA GLU A 176 7.39 -4.20 4.21
C GLU A 176 6.31 -4.42 5.27
N ALA A 177 6.62 -5.13 6.36
CA ALA A 177 5.66 -5.39 7.45
C ALA A 177 5.22 -4.11 8.17
N ARG A 178 6.11 -3.12 8.26
CA ARG A 178 5.76 -1.78 8.78
C ARG A 178 5.02 -0.92 7.75
N ASN A 179 4.82 -1.39 6.51
CA ASN A 179 4.29 -0.60 5.40
C ASN A 179 5.08 0.72 5.24
N LEU A 180 6.41 0.63 5.19
CA LEU A 180 7.31 1.75 4.92
C LEU A 180 7.70 1.81 3.44
N VAL A 181 7.87 0.64 2.83
CA VAL A 181 8.35 0.48 1.45
C VAL A 181 7.40 -0.35 0.61
N VAL A 182 7.52 -0.21 -0.71
CA VAL A 182 7.07 -1.18 -1.70
C VAL A 182 8.33 -1.79 -2.29
N TYR A 183 8.51 -3.10 -2.13
CA TYR A 183 9.68 -3.83 -2.59
C TYR A 183 9.31 -4.78 -3.73
N ASN A 184 10.27 -5.17 -4.58
CA ASN A 184 10.03 -6.04 -5.73
C ASN A 184 8.84 -5.52 -6.58
N MET A 185 8.96 -4.27 -7.02
CA MET A 185 7.94 -3.59 -7.82
C MET A 185 7.79 -4.29 -9.18
N TYR A 186 6.55 -4.31 -9.68
CA TYR A 186 6.28 -4.75 -11.05
C TYR A 186 6.91 -3.79 -12.06
N ASP A 187 7.16 -4.31 -13.27
CA ASP A 187 7.50 -3.47 -14.41
C ASP A 187 6.41 -2.43 -14.66
N ARG A 188 6.79 -1.29 -15.25
CA ARG A 188 5.87 -0.17 -15.53
C ARG A 188 5.01 -0.41 -16.78
N ASP A 189 4.85 -1.67 -17.16
CA ASP A 189 3.88 -2.09 -18.17
C ASP A 189 2.47 -1.91 -17.58
N PRO A 190 1.58 -1.11 -18.20
CA PRO A 190 0.21 -0.95 -17.76
C PRO A 190 -0.54 -2.27 -17.55
N TYR A 191 -0.13 -3.35 -18.23
CA TYR A 191 -0.67 -4.68 -18.00
C TYR A 191 -0.48 -5.20 -16.58
N PHE A 192 0.49 -4.72 -15.79
CA PHE A 192 0.65 -5.18 -14.41
C PHE A 192 -0.10 -4.34 -13.37
N TRP A 193 -0.70 -3.22 -13.76
CA TRP A 193 -1.26 -2.26 -12.82
C TRP A 193 -2.77 -2.12 -13.00
N MET A 194 -3.48 -1.80 -11.92
CA MET A 194 -4.91 -1.51 -11.97
C MET A 194 -5.19 -0.11 -12.54
N ASP A 195 -4.25 0.81 -12.35
CA ASP A 195 -4.27 2.19 -12.84
C ASP A 195 -2.88 2.57 -13.35
N GLN A 196 -2.61 3.86 -13.59
CA GLN A 196 -1.34 4.35 -14.08
C GLN A 196 -0.17 3.90 -13.18
N PRO A 197 0.86 3.24 -13.75
CA PRO A 197 2.03 2.82 -12.99
C PRO A 197 2.86 4.04 -12.51
N PRO A 198 3.70 3.86 -11.46
CA PRO A 198 4.67 4.86 -11.06
C PRO A 198 5.65 5.20 -12.20
N PRO A 199 6.34 6.35 -12.14
CA PRO A 199 7.50 6.56 -12.98
C PRO A 199 8.57 5.47 -12.76
N GLU A 200 9.44 5.28 -13.75
CA GLU A 200 10.53 4.30 -13.68
C GLU A 200 11.49 4.62 -12.51
N ARG A 201 11.75 5.91 -12.29
CA ARG A 201 12.51 6.42 -11.14
C ARG A 201 12.14 7.88 -10.89
N ASP A 202 11.96 8.22 -9.63
CA ASP A 202 11.75 9.59 -9.15
C ASP A 202 12.32 9.71 -7.72
N PRO A 203 13.60 10.12 -7.56
CA PRO A 203 14.22 10.23 -6.25
C PRO A 203 13.55 11.28 -5.35
N GLU A 204 12.96 12.34 -5.91
CA GLU A 204 12.29 13.38 -5.14
C GLU A 204 11.05 12.82 -4.43
N LEU A 205 10.32 11.93 -5.10
CA LEU A 205 9.19 11.20 -4.51
C LEU A 205 9.59 9.93 -3.76
N GLY A 206 10.86 9.54 -3.81
CA GLY A 206 11.36 8.33 -3.17
C GLY A 206 10.97 7.06 -3.92
N ILE A 207 11.03 7.10 -5.25
CA ILE A 207 10.70 6.00 -6.15
C ILE A 207 11.98 5.53 -6.85
N GLY A 208 12.41 4.31 -6.55
CA GLY A 208 13.44 3.59 -7.29
C GLY A 208 12.82 2.70 -8.37
N LYS A 209 13.67 1.91 -9.04
CA LYS A 209 13.22 0.99 -10.08
C LYS A 209 12.52 -0.22 -9.45
N ASN A 210 13.16 -0.86 -8.48
CA ASN A 210 12.67 -2.11 -7.87
C ASN A 210 12.12 -1.90 -6.45
N ALA A 211 12.46 -0.79 -5.81
CA ALA A 211 12.00 -0.45 -4.48
C ALA A 211 11.63 1.04 -4.38
N ALA A 212 10.61 1.36 -3.59
CA ALA A 212 10.15 2.71 -3.34
C ALA A 212 9.68 2.89 -1.90
N TRP A 213 9.74 4.13 -1.40
CA TRP A 213 9.00 4.51 -0.21
C TRP A 213 7.50 4.56 -0.51
N GLN A 214 6.66 4.20 0.46
CA GLN A 214 5.19 4.27 0.29
C GLN A 214 4.73 5.68 -0.09
N THR A 215 5.31 6.70 0.56
CA THR A 215 5.18 8.12 0.21
C THR A 215 6.44 8.90 0.63
N PRO A 216 6.65 10.13 0.15
CA PRO A 216 7.75 10.98 0.60
C PRO A 216 7.78 11.20 2.12
N ILE A 217 6.61 11.32 2.77
CA ILE A 217 6.51 11.42 4.24
C ILE A 217 7.10 10.19 4.95
N HIS A 218 6.95 8.97 4.40
CA HIS A 218 7.54 7.77 5.02
C HIS A 218 9.08 7.84 4.98
N ARG A 219 9.66 8.31 3.87
CA ARG A 219 11.10 8.58 3.75
C ARG A 219 11.56 9.61 4.79
N GLU A 220 10.84 10.73 4.92
CA GLU A 220 11.20 11.76 5.89
C GLU A 220 11.04 11.30 7.34
N ALA A 221 10.10 10.39 7.63
CA ALA A 221 9.98 9.78 8.95
C ALA A 221 11.22 8.96 9.31
N VAL A 222 11.75 8.17 8.36
CA VAL A 222 13.01 7.42 8.55
C VAL A 222 14.20 8.37 8.68
N ARG A 223 14.29 9.38 7.81
CA ARG A 223 15.37 10.38 7.88
C ARG A 223 15.37 11.12 9.22
N ARG A 224 14.21 11.49 9.74
CA ARG A 224 14.07 12.10 11.06
C ARG A 224 14.52 11.15 12.17
N ALA A 225 14.08 9.90 12.14
CA ALA A 225 14.46 8.91 13.14
C ALA A 225 15.98 8.66 13.16
N LEU A 226 16.65 8.66 12.00
CA LEU A 226 18.11 8.58 11.88
C LEU A 226 18.84 9.75 12.56
N ARG A 227 18.32 10.98 12.42
CA ARG A 227 18.87 12.19 13.06
C ARG A 227 18.70 12.14 14.58
N GLU A 228 17.51 11.75 15.06
CA GLU A 228 17.21 11.62 16.49
C GLU A 228 18.12 10.55 17.14
N ALA A 229 18.33 9.42 16.46
CA ALA A 229 19.22 8.36 16.92
C ALA A 229 20.72 8.70 16.84
N ALA A 230 21.12 9.72 16.08
CA ALA A 230 22.51 10.21 16.04
C ALA A 230 22.80 11.23 17.16
N SER A 231 21.75 11.81 17.76
CA SER A 231 21.83 12.81 18.82
C SER A 231 21.68 12.21 20.23
N SER A 232 21.47 10.89 20.31
CA SER A 232 21.26 10.10 21.54
C SER A 232 22.44 9.17 21.79
#